data_AF-A0A1F4ZDS2-F1
#
_entry.id   AF-A0A1F4ZDS2-F1
#
_cell.length_a   1.000
_cell.length_b   1.000
_cell.length_c   1.000
_cell.angle_alpha   90.00
_cell.angle_beta   90.00
_cell.angle_gamma   90.00
#
_symmetry.space_group_name_H-M   'P 1'
#
loop_
_entity.id
_entity.type
_entity.pdbx_description
1 polymer ?
#
loop_
_entity_poly.entity_id
_entity_poly.type
_entity_poly.pdbx_seq_one_letter_code
_entity_poly.pdbx_strand_id
1 'polypeptide(L)'
;MVSMEENNTQEKSYGYAKRPLWQWILLYAVIGIFLYGLIYYMFLAKKGGSGYSPQTSSPTSVPLAQSPAVSAREITIRGDEFKFDPAAITVSAGQPVTLTFINAGTYPHNFTVSDLNISTRTIQPGEQDTIQFTPDKPGQFTYTCTVDTHAASGMTGTLTVQ
;
A
#
# COMPACT_ATOMS: atom_id res chain seq x y z
N MET A 1 -31.76 -58.92 24.26
CA MET A 1 -31.86 -58.84 22.78
C MET A 1 -31.59 -57.40 22.41
N VAL A 2 -30.51 -57.18 21.66
CA VAL A 2 -30.04 -55.89 21.15
C VAL A 2 -30.77 -55.56 19.86
N SER A 3 -31.17 -54.31 19.67
CA SER A 3 -31.36 -53.62 18.37
C SER A 3 -31.49 -52.12 18.72
N MET A 4 -30.42 -51.31 18.68
CA MET A 4 -29.89 -50.59 17.50
C MET A 4 -31.02 -49.85 16.77
N GLU A 5 -31.19 -48.55 17.06
CA GLU A 5 -30.71 -47.42 16.23
C GLU A 5 -31.38 -47.40 14.86
N GLU A 6 -32.13 -46.34 14.53
CA GLU A 6 -31.92 -45.56 13.30
C GLU A 6 -32.39 -44.11 13.49
N ASN A 7 -31.39 -43.25 13.56
CA ASN A 7 -31.41 -41.80 13.49
C ASN A 7 -31.90 -41.35 12.09
N ASN A 8 -33.02 -40.63 12.04
CA ASN A 8 -33.53 -39.98 10.84
C ASN A 8 -32.79 -38.65 10.60
N THR A 9 -31.63 -38.73 9.94
CA THR A 9 -30.91 -37.56 9.40
C THR A 9 -31.30 -37.31 7.94
N GLN A 10 -31.85 -36.12 7.71
CA GLN A 10 -31.83 -35.29 6.49
C GLN A 10 -31.06 -35.80 5.26
N GLU A 11 -31.74 -35.87 4.11
CA GLU A 11 -31.12 -35.53 2.82
C GLU A 11 -32.07 -34.67 1.96
N LYS A 12 -31.85 -33.36 1.96
CA LYS A 12 -32.31 -32.50 0.87
C LYS A 12 -31.34 -32.69 -0.30
N SER A 13 -31.76 -33.50 -1.28
CA SER A 13 -31.06 -33.70 -2.53
C SER A 13 -31.10 -32.41 -3.37
N TYR A 14 -30.09 -31.56 -3.21
CA TYR A 14 -29.74 -30.57 -4.22
C TYR A 14 -28.98 -31.30 -5.32
N GLY A 15 -29.70 -31.79 -6.32
CA GLY A 15 -29.12 -32.45 -7.49
C GLY A 15 -28.10 -31.53 -8.17
N TYR A 16 -26.82 -31.78 -7.92
CA TYR A 16 -25.73 -31.18 -8.66
C TYR A 16 -25.74 -31.78 -10.06
N ALA A 17 -26.48 -31.17 -10.98
CA ALA A 17 -26.37 -31.50 -12.40
C ALA A 17 -24.90 -31.30 -12.79
N LYS A 18 -24.20 -32.42 -13.04
CA LYS A 18 -22.78 -32.42 -13.42
C LYS A 18 -22.67 -31.61 -14.70
N ARG A 19 -22.21 -30.36 -14.58
CA ARG A 19 -21.99 -29.47 -15.72
C ARG A 19 -20.99 -30.15 -16.64
N PRO A 20 -21.33 -30.38 -17.92
CA PRO A 20 -20.47 -31.12 -18.82
C PRO A 20 -19.17 -30.32 -19.06
N LEU A 21 -18.03 -31.02 -19.20
CA LEU A 21 -16.70 -30.40 -19.22
C LEU A 21 -16.53 -29.29 -20.28
N TRP A 22 -17.28 -29.33 -21.38
CA TRP A 22 -17.30 -28.27 -22.39
C TRP A 22 -17.82 -26.93 -21.87
N GLN A 23 -18.66 -26.93 -20.83
CA GLN A 23 -19.13 -25.70 -20.18
C GLN A 23 -17.99 -24.99 -19.43
N TRP A 24 -17.06 -25.75 -18.83
CA TRP A 24 -15.85 -25.19 -18.21
C TRP A 24 -14.88 -24.67 -19.28
N ILE A 25 -14.72 -25.40 -20.39
CA ILE A 25 -13.89 -24.95 -21.52
C ILE A 25 -14.42 -23.63 -22.10
N LEU A 26 -15.73 -23.53 -22.33
CA LEU A 26 -16.35 -22.29 -22.80
C LEU A 26 -16.21 -21.16 -21.77
N LEU A 27 -16.39 -21.45 -20.48
CA LEU A 27 -16.22 -20.46 -19.42
C LEU A 27 -14.79 -19.90 -19.40
N TYR A 28 -13.77 -20.76 -19.45
CA TYR A 28 -12.37 -20.31 -19.47
C TYR A 28 -12.00 -19.62 -20.78
N ALA A 29 -12.55 -20.04 -21.92
CA ALA A 29 -12.34 -19.35 -23.20
C ALA A 29 -12.91 -17.92 -23.17
N VAL A 30 -14.13 -17.75 -22.66
CA VAL A 30 -14.76 -16.42 -22.52
C VAL A 30 -13.97 -15.56 -21.54
N ILE A 31 -13.63 -16.07 -20.37
CA ILE A 31 -12.83 -15.34 -19.37
C ILE A 31 -11.46 -14.95 -19.96
N GLY A 32 -10.80 -15.85 -20.68
CA GLY A 32 -9.53 -15.58 -21.35
C GLY A 32 -9.61 -14.47 -22.40
N ILE A 33 -10.68 -14.44 -23.20
CA ILE A 33 -10.92 -13.38 -24.20
C ILE A 33 -11.12 -12.03 -23.52
N PHE A 34 -11.89 -11.97 -22.42
CA PHE A 34 -12.09 -10.73 -21.66
C PHE A 34 -10.80 -10.25 -20.99
N LEU A 35 -10.03 -11.15 -20.37
CA LEU A 35 -8.74 -10.81 -19.74
C LEU A 35 -7.72 -10.33 -20.78
N TYR A 36 -7.61 -11.00 -21.92
CA TYR A 36 -6.74 -10.58 -23.01
C TYR A 36 -7.16 -9.23 -23.59
N GLY A 37 -8.46 -9.01 -23.79
CA GLY A 37 -9.01 -7.73 -24.25
C GLY A 37 -8.74 -6.58 -23.26
N LEU A 38 -8.86 -6.83 -21.95
CA LEU A 38 -8.57 -5.85 -20.90
C LEU A 38 -7.08 -5.47 -20.87
N ILE A 39 -6.19 -6.46 -20.93
CA ILE A 39 -4.74 -6.25 -20.98
C ILE A 39 -4.35 -5.50 -22.27
N TYR A 40 -4.90 -5.92 -23.41
CA TYR A 40 -4.70 -5.25 -24.70
C TYR A 40 -5.18 -3.78 -24.65
N TYR A 41 -6.35 -3.52 -24.06
CA TYR A 41 -6.89 -2.17 -23.90
C TYR A 41 -6.03 -1.28 -22.99
N MET A 42 -5.53 -1.81 -21.87
CA MET A 42 -4.62 -1.08 -20.98
C MET A 42 -3.27 -0.76 -21.65
N PHE A 43 -2.83 -1.56 -22.63
CA PHE A 43 -1.60 -1.32 -23.38
C PHE A 43 -1.79 -0.41 -24.61
N LEU A 44 -2.99 -0.36 -25.20
CA LEU A 44 -3.31 0.50 -26.35
C LEU A 44 -3.84 1.90 -25.97
N ALA A 45 -4.24 2.12 -24.71
CA ALA A 45 -4.65 3.43 -24.19
C ALA A 45 -3.50 4.46 -24.05
N LYS A 46 -2.34 4.23 -24.67
CA LYS A 46 -1.24 5.19 -24.75
C LYS A 46 -0.77 5.43 -26.19
N LYS A 47 -1.65 5.98 -27.03
CA LYS A 47 -1.23 6.79 -28.20
C LYS A 47 -2.26 7.90 -28.46
N GLY A 48 -1.93 9.11 -28.03
CA GLY A 48 -2.72 10.31 -28.33
C GLY A 48 -2.22 11.50 -27.54
N GLY A 49 -1.22 12.20 -28.07
CA GLY A 49 -0.69 13.40 -27.41
C GLY A 49 0.39 14.14 -28.18
N SER A 50 0.37 14.14 -29.52
CA SER A 50 1.18 15.07 -30.31
C SER A 50 0.35 16.32 -30.58
N GLY A 51 0.15 17.13 -29.53
CA GLY A 51 -0.44 18.46 -29.62
C GLY A 51 0.66 19.52 -29.53
N TYR A 52 1.13 19.97 -30.69
CA TYR A 52 1.99 21.14 -30.82
C TYR A 52 1.10 22.39 -30.76
N SER A 53 1.33 23.32 -29.82
CA SER A 53 0.91 24.73 -29.92
C SER A 53 1.56 25.57 -28.81
N PRO A 54 1.63 26.90 -28.96
CA PRO A 54 2.87 27.61 -29.22
C PRO A 54 3.42 28.25 -27.93
N GLN A 55 4.69 28.63 -27.98
CA GLN A 55 5.33 29.44 -26.94
C GLN A 55 4.55 30.74 -26.73
N THR A 56 3.76 30.77 -25.65
CA THR A 56 3.29 32.01 -25.06
C THR A 56 4.48 32.58 -24.32
N SER A 57 5.00 33.71 -24.81
CA SER A 57 6.03 34.51 -24.16
C SER A 57 5.66 34.73 -22.70
N SER A 58 6.48 34.17 -21.79
CA SER A 58 6.43 34.44 -20.37
C SER A 58 6.41 35.96 -20.14
N PRO A 59 5.46 36.52 -19.37
CA PRO A 59 5.77 37.80 -18.76
C PRO A 59 6.98 37.57 -17.86
N THR A 60 8.01 38.40 -18.01
CA THR A 60 9.11 38.52 -17.07
C THR A 60 8.51 38.80 -15.69
N SER A 61 8.24 37.75 -14.91
CA SER A 61 7.97 37.88 -13.50
C SER A 61 9.29 38.29 -12.85
N VAL A 62 9.26 39.48 -12.26
CA VAL A 62 10.26 39.91 -11.29
C VAL A 62 10.49 38.73 -10.34
N PRO A 63 11.74 38.26 -10.12
CA PRO A 63 11.96 37.23 -9.13
C PRO A 63 11.63 37.85 -7.78
N LEU A 64 10.42 37.57 -7.26
CA LEU A 64 10.20 37.63 -5.82
C LEU A 64 11.32 36.74 -5.25
N ALA A 65 12.17 37.34 -4.42
CA ALA A 65 13.20 36.62 -3.70
C ALA A 65 12.57 35.35 -3.12
N GLN A 66 12.86 34.21 -3.72
CA GLN A 66 12.46 32.92 -3.22
C GLN A 66 13.28 32.78 -1.94
N SER A 67 12.62 32.97 -0.78
CA SER A 67 13.18 32.48 0.49
C SER A 67 13.70 31.07 0.22
N PRO A 68 14.91 30.72 0.67
CA PRO A 68 15.48 29.41 0.37
C PRO A 68 14.47 28.34 0.80
N ALA A 69 13.88 27.67 -0.18
CA ALA A 69 12.97 26.57 0.09
C ALA A 69 13.82 25.47 0.72
N VAL A 70 13.58 25.17 2.00
CA VAL A 70 14.25 24.07 2.68
C VAL A 70 13.90 22.80 1.92
N SER A 71 14.92 22.14 1.36
CA SER A 71 14.72 20.91 0.59
C SER A 71 14.16 19.81 1.50
N ALA A 72 13.12 19.11 1.02
CA ALA A 72 12.55 17.99 1.75
C ALA A 72 13.56 16.85 1.90
N ARG A 73 13.58 16.22 3.08
CA ARG A 73 14.38 15.03 3.36
C ARG A 73 13.61 13.79 2.91
N GLU A 74 14.21 13.01 2.02
CA GLU A 74 13.64 11.73 1.59
C GLU A 74 14.11 10.59 2.50
N ILE A 75 13.18 9.73 2.90
CA ILE A 75 13.44 8.57 3.76
C ILE A 75 12.67 7.38 3.20
N THR A 76 13.34 6.24 3.09
CA THR A 76 12.70 4.95 2.81
C THR A 76 12.84 4.03 4.00
N ILE A 77 11.73 3.48 4.49
CA ILE A 77 11.70 2.45 5.53
C ILE A 77 11.07 1.19 4.94
N ARG A 78 11.74 0.05 5.13
CA ARG A 78 11.21 -1.27 4.81
C ARG A 78 10.64 -1.92 6.07
N GLY A 79 9.40 -2.37 6.01
CA GLY A 79 8.81 -3.28 6.98
C GLY A 79 8.96 -4.71 6.48
N ASP A 80 9.36 -5.60 7.37
CA ASP A 80 9.40 -7.06 7.16
C ASP A 80 8.77 -7.69 8.42
N GLU A 81 8.75 -9.02 8.56
CA GLU A 81 8.06 -9.63 9.71
C GLU A 81 8.60 -9.09 11.04
N PHE A 82 7.72 -8.36 11.72
CA PHE A 82 7.92 -7.77 13.05
C PHE A 82 9.10 -6.80 13.19
N LYS A 83 9.63 -6.24 12.09
CA LYS A 83 10.78 -5.33 12.14
C LYS A 83 10.69 -4.20 11.11
N PHE A 84 11.37 -3.10 11.42
CA PHE A 84 11.62 -2.00 10.50
C PHE A 84 13.11 -1.90 10.16
N ASP A 85 13.40 -1.56 8.90
CA ASP A 85 14.74 -1.24 8.42
C ASP A 85 14.74 0.10 7.65
N PRO A 86 15.41 1.14 8.16
CA PRO A 86 16.13 1.17 9.42
C PRO A 86 15.20 1.12 10.65
N ALA A 87 15.72 0.65 11.78
CA ALA A 87 15.03 0.68 13.08
C ALA A 87 15.14 2.04 13.80
N ALA A 88 15.98 2.95 13.29
CA ALA A 88 16.08 4.31 13.77
C ALA A 88 16.30 5.31 12.63
N ILE A 89 15.61 6.44 12.67
CA ILE A 89 15.80 7.56 11.75
C ILE A 89 15.92 8.89 12.50
N THR A 90 16.69 9.82 11.96
CA THR A 90 16.89 11.17 12.54
C THR A 90 16.52 12.24 11.54
N VAL A 91 15.64 13.18 11.87
CA VAL A 91 15.21 14.32 11.04
C VAL A 91 15.44 15.64 11.77
N SER A 92 15.43 16.77 11.06
CA SER A 92 15.49 18.10 11.67
C SER A 92 14.09 18.67 11.91
N ALA A 93 13.89 19.34 13.04
CA ALA A 93 12.70 20.14 13.29
C ALA A 93 12.57 21.25 12.22
N GLY A 94 11.36 21.46 11.72
CA GLY A 94 11.05 22.40 10.65
C GLY A 94 11.49 21.97 9.24
N GLN A 95 12.18 20.83 9.09
CA GLN A 95 12.53 20.30 7.77
C GLN A 95 11.39 19.44 7.23
N PRO A 96 10.87 19.71 6.01
CA PRO A 96 9.90 18.82 5.37
C PRO A 96 10.50 17.42 5.14
N VAL A 97 9.71 16.38 5.35
CA VAL A 97 10.11 14.98 5.17
C VAL A 97 9.13 14.30 4.21
N THR A 98 9.67 13.59 3.23
CA THR A 98 8.94 12.64 2.39
C THR A 98 9.36 11.23 2.82
N LEU A 99 8.44 10.47 3.41
CA LEU A 99 8.69 9.11 3.89
C LEU A 99 7.96 8.10 3.02
N THR A 100 8.71 7.17 2.43
CA THR A 100 8.18 6.00 1.73
C THR A 100 8.32 4.78 2.62
N PHE A 101 7.19 4.14 2.93
CA PHE A 101 7.15 2.87 3.63
C PHE A 101 6.87 1.74 2.63
N ILE A 102 7.72 0.70 2.64
CA ILE A 102 7.61 -0.46 1.75
C ILE A 102 7.35 -1.69 2.62
N ASN A 103 6.32 -2.46 2.27
CA ASN A 103 6.09 -3.76 2.90
C ASN A 103 6.83 -4.86 2.12
N ALA A 104 7.96 -5.29 2.68
CA ALA A 104 8.78 -6.39 2.17
C ALA A 104 8.44 -7.75 2.82
N GLY A 105 7.55 -7.78 3.81
CA GLY A 105 7.11 -9.00 4.48
C GLY A 105 5.89 -9.64 3.80
N THR A 106 5.35 -10.64 4.49
CA THR A 106 4.22 -11.49 4.06
C THR A 106 2.90 -11.17 4.75
N TYR A 107 2.92 -10.30 5.77
CA TYR A 107 1.74 -9.79 6.46
C TYR A 107 1.44 -8.33 6.10
N PRO A 108 0.22 -7.82 6.32
CA PRO A 108 -0.06 -6.40 6.22
C PRO A 108 0.73 -5.60 7.27
N HIS A 109 1.27 -4.46 6.85
CA HIS A 109 2.04 -3.57 7.73
C HIS A 109 1.68 -2.10 7.52
N ASN A 110 1.97 -1.29 8.52
CA ASN A 110 1.94 0.17 8.45
C ASN A 110 3.07 0.77 9.28
N PHE A 111 3.28 2.06 9.09
CA PHE A 111 4.17 2.88 9.89
C PHE A 111 3.34 3.97 10.57
N THR A 112 3.42 4.05 11.90
CA THR A 112 2.69 5.05 12.70
C THR A 112 3.57 5.64 13.79
N VAL A 113 3.64 6.97 13.87
CA VAL A 113 4.17 7.74 15.01
C VAL A 113 2.98 8.41 15.70
N SER A 114 2.43 7.76 16.73
CA SER A 114 1.19 8.22 17.39
C SER A 114 1.32 9.60 18.00
N ASP A 115 2.45 9.91 18.65
CA ASP A 115 2.69 11.19 19.32
C ASP A 115 2.70 12.39 18.37
N LEU A 116 2.94 12.15 17.08
CA LEU A 116 2.99 13.16 16.03
C LEU A 116 1.79 13.08 15.06
N ASN A 117 0.86 12.14 15.27
CA ASN A 117 -0.25 11.87 14.36
C ASN A 117 0.21 11.64 12.90
N ILE A 118 1.32 10.93 12.73
CA ILE A 118 1.88 10.57 11.42
C ILE A 118 1.57 9.09 11.21
N SER A 119 0.91 8.75 10.10
CA SER A 119 0.67 7.36 9.74
C SER A 119 0.60 7.16 8.24
N THR A 120 1.11 6.03 7.77
CA THR A 120 0.74 5.47 6.47
C THR A 120 -0.60 4.76 6.55
N ARG A 121 -1.19 4.43 5.40
CA ARG A 121 -2.21 3.37 5.33
C ARG A 121 -1.60 2.01 5.68
N THR A 122 -2.44 1.06 6.05
CA THR A 122 -2.05 -0.36 6.08
C THR A 122 -1.91 -0.87 4.66
N ILE A 123 -0.74 -1.41 4.35
CA ILE A 123 -0.34 -1.87 3.02
C ILE A 123 -0.10 -3.37 2.99
N GLN A 124 -0.51 -4.00 1.89
CA GLN A 124 -0.36 -5.45 1.68
C GLN A 124 1.10 -5.82 1.31
N PRO A 125 1.48 -7.11 1.36
CA PRO A 125 2.79 -7.57 0.90
C PRO A 125 3.15 -7.05 -0.51
N GLY A 126 4.34 -6.49 -0.65
CA GLY A 126 4.84 -5.92 -1.90
C GLY A 126 4.29 -4.53 -2.26
N GLU A 127 3.38 -3.96 -1.46
CA GLU A 127 2.92 -2.59 -1.64
C GLU A 127 3.84 -1.57 -0.95
N GLN A 128 3.62 -0.30 -1.29
CA GLN A 128 4.23 0.84 -0.61
C GLN A 128 3.22 1.99 -0.43
N ASP A 129 3.51 2.85 0.54
CA ASP A 129 2.81 4.10 0.76
C ASP A 129 3.80 5.25 0.99
N THR A 130 3.45 6.47 0.60
CA THR A 130 4.31 7.64 0.74
C THR A 130 3.55 8.79 1.37
N ILE A 131 4.10 9.33 2.45
CA ILE A 131 3.52 10.43 3.23
C ILE A 131 4.50 11.59 3.34
N GLN A 132 3.97 12.79 3.52
CA GLN A 132 4.75 14.00 3.74
C GLN A 132 4.37 14.60 5.09
N PHE A 133 5.37 15.01 5.86
CA PHE A 133 5.17 15.68 7.15
C PHE A 133 6.34 16.62 7.46
N THR A 134 6.11 17.59 8.33
CA THR A 134 7.16 18.50 8.83
C THR A 134 7.11 18.48 10.35
N PRO A 135 8.03 17.77 11.02
CA PRO A 135 8.04 17.72 12.48
C PRO A 135 8.51 19.07 13.02
N ASP A 136 7.80 19.64 13.98
CA ASP A 136 8.09 20.97 14.56
C ASP A 136 8.68 20.90 15.98
N LYS A 137 8.55 19.74 16.63
CA LYS A 137 8.97 19.52 18.02
C LYS A 137 10.19 18.58 18.06
N PRO A 138 11.36 19.07 18.53
CA PRO A 138 12.48 18.22 18.86
C PRO A 138 12.10 17.18 19.91
N GLY A 139 12.70 15.99 19.82
CA GLY A 139 12.40 14.90 20.73
C GLY A 139 12.67 13.53 20.13
N GLN A 140 12.46 12.51 20.95
CA GLN A 140 12.51 11.11 20.53
C GLN A 140 11.10 10.54 20.55
N PHE A 141 10.68 9.96 19.44
CA PHE A 141 9.36 9.38 19.23
C PHE A 141 9.49 7.94 18.80
N THR A 142 8.53 7.10 19.17
CA THR A 142 8.48 5.71 18.72
C THR A 142 7.59 5.61 17.50
N TYR A 143 8.07 4.96 16.43
CA TYR A 143 7.18 4.47 15.38
C TYR A 143 6.90 2.99 15.57
N THR A 144 5.67 2.59 15.25
CA THR A 144 5.18 1.22 15.46
C THR A 144 4.37 0.75 14.26
N CYS A 145 4.20 -0.57 14.14
CA CYS A 145 3.15 -1.14 13.31
C CYS A 145 1.92 -1.43 14.19
N THR A 146 0.77 -0.84 13.84
CA THR A 146 -0.48 -0.95 14.60
C THR A 146 -1.36 -2.12 14.16
N VAL A 147 -0.86 -2.99 13.29
CA VAL A 147 -1.55 -4.22 12.88
C VAL A 147 -1.47 -5.24 14.02
N ASP A 148 -2.64 -5.61 14.55
CA ASP A 148 -2.83 -6.62 15.61
C ASP A 148 -1.80 -6.51 16.76
N THR A 149 -0.93 -7.51 16.90
CA THR A 149 0.10 -7.60 17.95
C THR A 149 1.50 -7.36 17.40
N HIS A 150 1.66 -6.80 16.20
CA HIS A 150 2.98 -6.65 15.56
C HIS A 150 3.92 -5.78 16.39
N ALA A 151 3.46 -4.63 16.92
CA ALA A 151 4.26 -3.82 17.83
C ALA A 151 4.64 -4.57 19.12
N ALA A 152 3.69 -5.32 19.70
CA ALA A 152 3.95 -6.15 20.90
C ALA A 152 4.94 -7.29 20.62
N SER A 153 5.06 -7.70 19.36
CA SER A 153 6.03 -8.69 18.88
C SER A 153 7.40 -8.08 18.54
N GLY A 154 7.59 -6.78 18.76
CA GLY A 154 8.87 -6.08 18.56
C GLY A 154 8.92 -5.18 17.32
N MET A 155 7.81 -5.00 16.59
CA MET A 155 7.76 -4.12 15.43
C MET A 155 7.67 -2.65 15.81
N THR A 156 8.79 -2.14 16.32
CA THR A 156 8.97 -0.77 16.76
C THR A 156 10.29 -0.21 16.26
N GLY A 157 10.38 1.12 16.19
CA GLY A 157 11.63 1.82 15.91
C GLY A 157 11.57 3.25 16.42
N THR A 158 12.65 4.00 16.21
CA THR A 158 12.84 5.31 16.84
C THR A 158 13.00 6.42 15.81
N LEU A 159 12.15 7.45 15.90
CA LEU A 159 12.29 8.72 15.20
C LEU A 159 12.92 9.75 16.15
N THR A 160 14.11 10.24 15.82
CA THR A 160 14.73 11.38 16.52
C THR A 160 14.51 12.65 15.71
N VAL A 161 13.93 13.68 16.33
CA VAL A 161 13.80 15.03 15.77
C VAL A 161 14.80 15.93 16.49
N GLN A 162 15.73 16.51 15.73
CA GLN A 162 16.79 17.41 16.23
C GLN A 162 16.49 18.88 15.97
#